data_AF-A0A1I5ESU5-F1
#
_entry.id   AF-A0A1I5ESU5-F1
#
_cell.length_a   1.000
_cell.length_b   1.000
_cell.length_c   1.000
_cell.angle_alpha   90.00
_cell.angle_beta   90.00
_cell.angle_gamma   90.00
#
_symmetry.space_group_name_H-M   'P 1'
#
loop_
_entity.id
_entity.type
_entity.pdbx_description
1 polymer ?
#
loop_
_entity_poly.entity_id
_entity_poly.type
_entity_poly.pdbx_seq_one_letter_code
_entity_poly.pdbx_strand_id
1 'polypeptide(L)'
;MAYKIVILGASYGSLLGTKLLMAGQDVTLVCRQATADLINSKGTDVRIKLRGEDEHRSFRSDDLPGHLDAKTPEQVNPNEYDMIALAMSEPQYCNASIVDLLGRIAASGKPCLSIMNMPPLPYLRRIEGLDTKRLEASFTCPDAWNGFTPGAVTLCSPDPQAYRVPEDGANTLHVGLPTNFKAAPFEGDEHNKILRDLEAEIDAVRVDGQDVPVKLRVFDSLFVPFAKWSMLLTGNYRCVLPEGARPIKEAVHGDIELSRRIYELVNEIVSRLGADPKDRVPFEKYANAANGLLKPSSAARAIDGGAQRVERVDMLVTLIAEQVGVSVSELSGIVETVNARLKANALEHT
;
A
#
# COMPACT_ATOMS: atom_id res chain seq x y z
N MET A 1 22.17 -14.74 7.98
CA MET A 1 22.59 -14.22 6.66
C MET A 1 21.57 -13.18 6.26
N ALA A 2 22.00 -12.05 5.70
CA ALA A 2 21.07 -11.01 5.26
C ALA A 2 20.24 -11.52 4.08
N TYR A 3 18.94 -11.32 4.13
CA TYR A 3 18.05 -11.47 3.00
C TYR A 3 18.27 -10.34 2.00
N LYS A 4 18.07 -10.65 0.72
CA LYS A 4 18.04 -9.68 -0.39
C LYS A 4 16.61 -9.41 -0.81
N ILE A 5 16.18 -8.16 -0.69
CA ILE A 5 14.81 -7.75 -1.01
C ILE A 5 14.84 -6.74 -2.15
N VAL A 6 14.07 -6.99 -3.21
CA VAL A 6 13.82 -5.97 -4.24
C VAL A 6 12.43 -5.37 -4.07
N ILE A 7 12.35 -4.04 -4.05
CA ILE A 7 11.13 -3.28 -3.80
C ILE A 7 10.77 -2.48 -5.05
N LEU A 8 9.62 -2.78 -5.64
CA LEU A 8 9.10 -2.05 -6.78
C LEU A 8 8.49 -0.73 -6.29
N GLY A 9 9.22 0.38 -6.52
CA GLY A 9 8.82 1.74 -6.15
C GLY A 9 9.71 2.38 -5.07
N ALA A 10 10.57 3.32 -5.48
CA ALA A 10 11.50 4.05 -4.60
C ALA A 10 10.90 5.28 -3.86
N SER A 11 9.58 5.34 -3.71
CA SER A 11 8.93 6.41 -2.92
C SER A 11 8.47 5.85 -1.58
N TYR A 12 7.26 5.30 -1.53
CA TYR A 12 6.75 4.67 -0.32
C TYR A 12 7.55 3.43 0.08
N GLY A 13 8.08 2.70 -0.92
CA GLY A 13 8.96 1.55 -0.69
C GLY A 13 10.24 1.88 0.07
N SER A 14 10.73 3.12 0.02
CA SER A 14 11.89 3.55 0.82
C SER A 14 11.63 3.46 2.32
N LEU A 15 10.38 3.57 2.79
CA LEU A 15 10.07 3.38 4.20
C LEU A 15 10.32 1.94 4.65
N LEU A 16 9.77 0.96 3.91
CA LEU A 16 10.05 -0.46 4.17
C LEU A 16 11.55 -0.75 3.99
N GLY A 17 12.16 -0.22 2.92
CA GLY A 17 13.58 -0.33 2.65
C GLY A 17 14.44 0.13 3.81
N THR A 18 14.22 1.33 4.37
CA THR A 18 14.95 1.81 5.55
C THR A 18 14.78 0.90 6.76
N LYS A 19 13.60 0.34 7.01
CA LYS A 19 13.41 -0.61 8.11
C LYS A 19 14.20 -1.91 7.91
N LEU A 20 14.25 -2.42 6.68
CA LEU A 20 15.04 -3.59 6.31
C LEU A 20 16.54 -3.31 6.41
N LEU A 21 17.01 -2.15 5.93
CA LEU A 21 18.41 -1.73 6.05
C LEU A 21 18.85 -1.58 7.51
N MET A 22 17.99 -1.00 8.38
CA MET A 22 18.24 -0.94 9.83
C MET A 22 18.38 -2.33 10.46
N ALA A 23 17.64 -3.31 9.94
CA ALA A 23 17.67 -4.71 10.35
C ALA A 23 18.83 -5.51 9.71
N GLY A 24 19.74 -4.85 8.99
CA GLY A 24 20.92 -5.47 8.37
C GLY A 24 20.65 -6.22 7.07
N GLN A 25 19.53 -5.96 6.41
CA GLN A 25 19.12 -6.62 5.17
C GLN A 25 19.55 -5.83 3.94
N ASP A 26 19.72 -6.51 2.81
CA ASP A 26 20.06 -5.86 1.53
C ASP A 26 18.79 -5.49 0.77
N VAL A 27 18.75 -4.27 0.24
CA VAL A 27 17.58 -3.71 -0.45
C VAL A 27 17.96 -3.17 -1.82
N THR A 28 17.23 -3.58 -2.85
CA THR A 28 17.21 -2.93 -4.16
C THR A 28 15.91 -2.15 -4.35
N LEU A 29 15.98 -0.85 -4.63
CA LEU A 29 14.80 -0.06 -5.00
C LEU A 29 14.66 0.01 -6.53
N VAL A 30 13.51 -0.44 -7.06
CA VAL A 30 13.20 -0.31 -8.49
C VAL A 30 12.56 1.05 -8.77
N CYS A 31 13.16 1.81 -9.68
CA CYS A 31 12.70 3.13 -10.05
C CYS A 31 13.19 3.52 -11.46
N ARG A 32 12.91 4.76 -11.87
CA ARG A 32 13.42 5.31 -13.14
C ARG A 32 14.91 5.60 -13.01
N GLN A 33 15.64 5.56 -14.14
CA GLN A 33 17.10 5.74 -14.19
C GLN A 33 17.60 6.94 -13.38
N ALA A 34 17.02 8.13 -13.58
CA ALA A 34 17.43 9.34 -12.85
C ALA A 34 17.26 9.23 -11.32
N THR A 35 16.25 8.49 -10.85
CA THR A 35 16.07 8.21 -9.41
C THR A 35 17.07 7.15 -8.93
N ALA A 36 17.38 6.16 -9.77
CA ALA A 36 18.38 5.14 -9.44
C ALA A 36 19.77 5.77 -9.31
N ASP A 37 20.17 6.62 -10.25
CA ASP A 37 21.45 7.34 -10.22
C ASP A 37 21.57 8.23 -8.97
N LEU A 38 20.49 8.92 -8.60
CA LEU A 38 20.43 9.72 -7.39
C LEU A 38 20.61 8.86 -6.14
N ILE A 39 19.84 7.77 -6.01
CA ILE A 39 19.90 6.89 -4.84
C ILE A 39 21.27 6.20 -4.74
N ASN A 40 21.81 5.68 -5.85
CA ASN A 40 23.12 5.03 -5.84
C ASN A 40 24.27 5.99 -5.52
N SER A 41 24.11 7.30 -5.75
CA SER A 41 25.14 8.30 -5.47
C SER A 41 24.98 9.03 -4.13
N LYS A 42 23.77 9.09 -3.57
CA LYS A 42 23.43 9.89 -2.38
C LYS A 42 22.71 9.11 -1.27
N GLY A 43 22.38 7.85 -1.51
CA GLY A 43 21.53 7.06 -0.63
C GLY A 43 20.09 7.58 -0.59
N THR A 44 19.29 7.06 0.36
CA THR A 44 17.98 7.59 0.73
C THR A 44 18.01 8.27 2.10
N ASP A 45 17.18 9.29 2.33
CA ASP A 45 16.96 9.93 3.63
C ASP A 45 15.50 9.73 4.07
N VAL A 46 15.26 8.82 5.00
CA VAL A 46 13.91 8.61 5.57
C VAL A 46 13.85 9.24 6.95
N ARG A 47 12.94 10.19 7.11
CA ARG A 47 12.81 11.00 8.31
C ARG A 47 11.67 10.47 9.19
N ILE A 48 12.02 9.96 10.37
CA ILE A 48 11.08 9.32 11.30
C ILE A 48 11.22 9.98 12.68
N LYS A 49 10.08 10.35 13.27
CA LYS A 49 10.02 10.89 14.63
C LYS A 49 10.04 9.73 15.64
N LEU A 50 11.05 9.67 16.51
CA LEU A 50 11.10 8.68 17.58
C LEU A 50 10.14 9.06 18.73
N ARG A 51 9.79 8.08 19.56
CA ARG A 51 8.90 8.32 20.69
C ARG A 51 9.57 9.24 21.70
N GLY A 52 8.90 10.33 22.06
CA GLY A 52 9.37 11.28 23.06
C GLY A 52 10.29 12.38 22.51
N GLU A 53 10.53 12.39 21.19
CA GLU A 53 11.26 13.46 20.54
C GLU A 53 10.31 14.50 19.95
N ASP A 54 10.79 15.72 19.75
CA ASP A 54 10.01 16.81 19.15
C ASP A 54 10.19 16.88 17.63
N GLU A 55 11.39 16.54 17.15
CA GLU A 55 11.79 16.63 15.75
C GLU A 55 11.91 15.25 15.09
N HIS A 56 11.82 15.21 13.76
CA HIS A 56 12.11 14.01 12.99
C HIS A 56 13.62 13.77 12.92
N ARG A 57 14.06 12.53 13.13
CA ARG A 57 15.44 12.12 12.85
C ARG A 57 15.59 11.67 11.41
N SER A 58 16.73 12.00 10.81
CA SER A 58 17.15 11.53 9.48
C SER A 58 17.80 10.16 9.61
N PHE A 59 17.31 9.19 8.84
CA PHE A 59 17.92 7.86 8.70
C PHE A 59 18.40 7.69 7.26
N ARG A 60 19.70 7.91 7.07
CA ARG A 60 20.33 7.81 5.76
C ARG A 60 20.79 6.39 5.50
N SER A 61 20.53 5.86 4.31
CA SER A 61 20.87 4.47 3.96
C SER A 61 22.34 4.13 4.19
N ASP A 62 23.24 5.08 3.93
CA ASP A 62 24.69 4.87 3.99
C ASP A 62 25.20 4.71 5.44
N ASP A 63 24.39 5.13 6.42
CA ASP A 63 24.68 5.00 7.85
C ASP A 63 24.06 3.72 8.45
N LEU A 64 23.33 2.93 7.65
CA LEU A 64 22.61 1.72 8.10
C LEU A 64 23.43 0.45 7.84
N PRO A 65 23.20 -0.63 8.60
CA PRO A 65 24.02 -1.84 8.49
C PRO A 65 23.76 -2.67 7.21
N GLY A 66 22.58 -2.56 6.60
CA GLY A 66 22.25 -3.22 5.33
C GLY A 66 22.76 -2.46 4.10
N HIS A 67 22.85 -3.14 2.95
CA HIS A 67 23.26 -2.51 1.70
C HIS A 67 22.07 -2.02 0.86
N LEU A 68 22.16 -0.81 0.31
CA LEU A 68 21.17 -0.25 -0.61
C LEU A 68 21.76 -0.08 -2.01
N ASP A 69 21.02 -0.54 -3.02
CA ASP A 69 21.16 -0.09 -4.40
C ASP A 69 19.80 0.25 -5.03
N ALA A 70 19.83 0.82 -6.22
CA ALA A 70 18.65 1.12 -7.01
C ALA A 70 18.86 0.75 -8.48
N LYS A 71 17.82 0.17 -9.09
CA LYS A 71 17.85 -0.38 -10.45
C LYS A 71 16.64 0.07 -11.26
N THR A 72 16.80 0.11 -12.57
CA THR A 72 15.67 0.14 -13.51
C THR A 72 15.01 -1.23 -13.59
N PRO A 73 13.72 -1.33 -14.01
CA PRO A 73 13.03 -2.62 -14.12
C PRO A 73 13.75 -3.67 -14.96
N GLU A 74 14.44 -3.23 -16.02
CA GLU A 74 15.18 -4.07 -16.97
C GLU A 74 16.43 -4.70 -16.33
N GLN A 75 17.03 -4.05 -15.32
CA GLN A 75 18.26 -4.51 -14.66
C GLN A 75 18.02 -5.52 -13.54
N VAL A 76 16.77 -5.70 -13.11
CA VAL A 76 16.43 -6.57 -11.98
C VAL A 76 16.32 -8.02 -12.45
N ASN A 77 17.04 -8.95 -11.84
CA ASN A 77 16.79 -10.39 -12.01
C ASN A 77 16.12 -10.94 -10.72
N PRO A 78 14.83 -11.31 -10.74
CA PRO A 78 14.12 -11.74 -9.54
C PRO A 78 14.74 -12.94 -8.81
N ASN A 79 15.50 -13.80 -9.50
CA ASN A 79 16.15 -14.96 -8.90
C ASN A 79 17.30 -14.61 -7.94
N GLU A 80 17.84 -13.39 -8.01
CA GLU A 80 18.92 -12.89 -7.14
C GLU A 80 18.42 -12.47 -5.76
N TYR A 81 17.10 -12.46 -5.55
CA TYR A 81 16.44 -11.96 -4.36
C TYR A 81 15.73 -13.07 -3.60
N ASP A 82 15.59 -12.91 -2.30
CA ASP A 82 14.88 -13.82 -1.42
C ASP A 82 13.39 -13.46 -1.34
N MET A 83 13.06 -12.17 -1.43
CA MET A 83 11.69 -11.67 -1.42
C MET A 83 11.54 -10.43 -2.33
N ILE A 84 10.34 -10.27 -2.89
CA ILE A 84 9.95 -9.09 -3.67
C ILE A 84 8.94 -8.28 -2.84
N ALA A 85 9.00 -6.95 -2.88
CA ALA A 85 7.95 -6.09 -2.35
C ALA A 85 7.32 -5.19 -3.42
N LEU A 86 6.00 -5.03 -3.39
CA LEU A 86 5.23 -4.19 -4.30
C LEU A 86 4.82 -2.89 -3.59
N ALA A 87 5.35 -1.75 -4.02
CA ALA A 87 5.21 -0.45 -3.33
C ALA A 87 4.86 0.73 -4.25
N MET A 88 4.36 0.45 -5.45
CA MET A 88 3.80 1.40 -6.41
C MET A 88 2.27 1.43 -6.34
N SER A 89 1.64 2.48 -6.86
CA SER A 89 0.17 2.46 -7.04
C SER A 89 -0.22 1.51 -8.17
N GLU A 90 -1.38 0.85 -8.05
CA GLU A 90 -1.84 -0.16 -9.04
C GLU A 90 -1.70 0.28 -10.51
N PRO A 91 -2.11 1.50 -10.93
CA PRO A 91 -2.01 1.89 -12.34
C PRO A 91 -0.57 1.94 -12.89
N GLN A 92 0.44 2.08 -12.02
CA GLN A 92 1.84 2.11 -12.44
C GLN A 92 2.34 0.74 -12.91
N TYR A 93 1.71 -0.35 -12.45
CA TYR A 93 2.05 -1.70 -12.89
C TYR A 93 1.68 -1.99 -14.35
N CYS A 94 0.97 -1.06 -15.01
CA CYS A 94 0.62 -1.17 -16.42
C CYS A 94 1.66 -0.57 -17.36
N ASN A 95 2.75 -0.01 -16.81
CA ASN A 95 3.89 0.38 -17.63
C ASN A 95 4.57 -0.87 -18.20
N ALA A 96 4.90 -0.86 -19.50
CA ALA A 96 5.42 -2.02 -20.21
C ALA A 96 6.64 -2.67 -19.54
N SER A 97 7.61 -1.88 -19.05
CA SER A 97 8.80 -2.44 -18.39
C SER A 97 8.50 -3.03 -17.02
N ILE A 98 7.45 -2.53 -16.35
CA ILE A 98 6.97 -3.12 -15.10
C ILE A 98 6.17 -4.39 -15.37
N VAL A 99 5.34 -4.43 -16.42
CA VAL A 99 4.61 -5.65 -16.83
C VAL A 99 5.59 -6.77 -17.16
N ASP A 100 6.67 -6.47 -17.90
CA ASP A 100 7.74 -7.44 -18.15
C ASP A 100 8.38 -7.95 -16.85
N LEU A 101 8.75 -7.03 -15.94
CA LEU A 101 9.32 -7.40 -14.65
C LEU A 101 8.35 -8.24 -13.80
N LEU A 102 7.06 -7.91 -13.80
CA LEU A 102 6.02 -8.72 -13.11
C LEU A 102 5.95 -10.14 -13.68
N GLY A 103 6.06 -10.31 -15.01
CA GLY A 103 6.14 -11.62 -15.64
C GLY A 103 7.35 -12.42 -15.17
N ARG A 104 8.52 -11.79 -15.08
CA ARG A 104 9.75 -12.41 -14.56
C ARG A 104 9.67 -12.75 -13.07
N ILE A 105 9.03 -11.90 -12.27
CA ILE A 105 8.79 -12.16 -10.84
C ILE A 105 7.84 -13.36 -10.68
N ALA A 106 6.75 -13.39 -11.44
CA ALA A 106 5.82 -14.51 -11.41
C ALA A 106 6.51 -15.84 -11.75
N ALA A 107 7.36 -15.83 -12.79
CA ALA A 107 8.12 -17.01 -13.21
C ALA A 107 9.18 -17.47 -12.18
N SER A 108 9.70 -16.58 -11.34
CA SER A 108 10.70 -16.95 -10.32
C SER A 108 10.10 -17.62 -9.09
N GLY A 109 8.78 -17.53 -8.87
CA GLY A 109 8.09 -18.14 -7.74
C GLY A 109 8.46 -17.57 -6.36
N LYS A 110 9.21 -16.45 -6.32
CA LYS A 110 9.68 -15.82 -5.08
C LYS A 110 8.51 -15.23 -4.30
N PRO A 111 8.58 -15.21 -2.95
CA PRO A 111 7.54 -14.58 -2.13
C PRO A 111 7.44 -13.10 -2.45
N CYS A 112 6.21 -12.63 -2.61
CA CYS A 112 5.89 -11.26 -3.01
C CYS A 112 4.97 -10.58 -2.00
N LEU A 113 5.50 -9.62 -1.25
CA LEU A 113 4.78 -8.82 -0.27
C LEU A 113 4.25 -7.53 -0.90
N SER A 114 2.93 -7.36 -0.99
CA SER A 114 2.36 -6.08 -1.39
C SER A 114 2.16 -5.15 -0.20
N ILE A 115 2.66 -3.92 -0.29
CA ILE A 115 2.34 -2.81 0.63
C ILE A 115 1.47 -1.75 -0.06
N MET A 116 0.68 -2.17 -1.05
CA MET A 116 -0.24 -1.31 -1.80
C MET A 116 -1.59 -1.18 -1.06
N ASN A 117 -2.36 -0.11 -1.34
CA ASN A 117 -3.75 -0.09 -0.85
C ASN A 117 -4.64 -1.05 -1.65
N MET A 118 -4.39 -1.15 -2.96
CA MET A 118 -5.08 -2.09 -3.84
C MET A 118 -4.46 -3.49 -3.68
N PRO A 119 -5.22 -4.50 -3.24
CA PRO A 119 -4.76 -5.88 -3.26
C PRO A 119 -4.42 -6.33 -4.68
N PRO A 120 -3.27 -6.96 -4.91
CA PRO A 120 -3.04 -7.67 -6.17
C PRO A 120 -4.09 -8.76 -6.39
N LEU A 121 -4.56 -8.96 -7.63
CA LEU A 121 -5.48 -10.04 -7.98
C LEU A 121 -5.07 -11.43 -7.45
N PRO A 122 -3.78 -11.84 -7.46
CA PRO A 122 -3.37 -13.16 -6.96
C PRO A 122 -3.62 -13.31 -5.46
N TYR A 123 -3.55 -12.21 -4.70
CA TYR A 123 -3.93 -12.22 -3.29
C TYR A 123 -5.43 -12.47 -3.12
N LEU A 124 -6.26 -11.78 -3.91
CA LEU A 124 -7.72 -11.93 -3.87
C LEU A 124 -8.17 -13.34 -4.27
N ARG A 125 -7.43 -14.04 -5.14
CA ARG A 125 -7.70 -15.45 -5.51
C ARG A 125 -7.55 -16.42 -4.34
N ARG A 126 -6.95 -16.00 -3.22
CA ARG A 126 -6.83 -16.80 -1.99
C ARG A 126 -8.10 -16.75 -1.12
N ILE A 127 -9.03 -15.83 -1.41
CA ILE A 127 -10.27 -15.68 -0.64
C ILE A 127 -11.30 -16.67 -1.17
N GLU A 128 -11.72 -17.61 -0.32
CA GLU A 128 -12.70 -18.63 -0.67
C GLU A 128 -14.04 -17.99 -1.11
N GLY A 129 -14.62 -18.51 -2.18
CA GLY A 129 -15.91 -18.06 -2.71
C GLY A 129 -15.88 -16.73 -3.50
N LEU A 130 -14.71 -16.08 -3.62
CA LEU A 130 -14.58 -14.82 -4.35
C LEU A 130 -14.26 -15.03 -5.84
N ASP A 131 -15.14 -14.57 -6.73
CA ASP A 131 -14.89 -14.56 -8.18
C ASP A 131 -14.07 -13.33 -8.57
N THR A 132 -12.75 -13.53 -8.66
CA THR A 132 -11.80 -12.46 -9.01
C THR A 132 -11.93 -11.95 -10.45
N LYS A 133 -12.51 -12.73 -11.37
CA LYS A 133 -12.73 -12.29 -12.76
C LYS A 133 -13.72 -11.14 -12.81
N ARG A 134 -14.75 -11.18 -11.97
CA ARG A 134 -15.72 -10.09 -11.80
C ARG A 134 -15.13 -8.83 -11.16
N LEU A 135 -13.91 -8.91 -10.61
CA LEU A 135 -13.22 -7.77 -9.98
C LEU A 135 -12.29 -7.05 -10.96
N GLU A 136 -11.97 -7.64 -12.11
CA GLU A 136 -11.00 -7.10 -13.08
C GLU A 136 -11.34 -5.69 -13.55
N ALA A 137 -12.62 -5.31 -13.57
CA ALA A 137 -13.07 -3.97 -13.93
C ALA A 137 -12.56 -2.87 -12.96
N SER A 138 -12.12 -3.24 -11.75
CA SER A 138 -11.47 -2.33 -10.80
C SER A 138 -9.95 -2.24 -10.95
N PHE A 139 -9.35 -2.97 -11.90
CA PHE A 139 -7.92 -2.97 -12.17
C PHE A 139 -7.61 -2.24 -13.48
N THR A 140 -6.47 -1.56 -13.53
CA THR A 140 -6.01 -0.88 -14.73
C THR A 140 -5.43 -1.87 -15.74
N CYS A 141 -4.73 -2.90 -15.25
CA CYS A 141 -4.14 -3.97 -16.08
C CYS A 141 -4.29 -5.32 -15.36
N PRO A 142 -5.50 -5.91 -15.36
CA PRO A 142 -5.73 -7.19 -14.70
C PRO A 142 -4.80 -8.30 -15.20
N ASP A 143 -4.47 -8.31 -16.50
CA ASP A 143 -3.66 -9.36 -17.11
C ASP A 143 -2.21 -9.42 -16.61
N ALA A 144 -1.66 -8.31 -16.11
CA ALA A 144 -0.30 -8.26 -15.56
C ALA A 144 -0.13 -9.18 -14.34
N TRP A 145 -1.25 -9.58 -13.72
CA TRP A 145 -1.27 -10.39 -12.51
C TRP A 145 -1.52 -11.89 -12.77
N ASN A 146 -1.79 -12.30 -14.02
CA ASN A 146 -2.24 -13.66 -14.33
C ASN A 146 -1.17 -14.73 -14.08
N GLY A 147 0.11 -14.41 -14.25
CA GLY A 147 1.20 -15.36 -14.07
C GLY A 147 1.51 -15.74 -12.62
N PHE A 148 1.06 -14.95 -11.64
CA PHE A 148 1.41 -15.16 -10.24
C PHE A 148 0.65 -16.33 -9.61
N THR A 149 1.39 -17.20 -8.90
CA THR A 149 0.82 -18.18 -7.97
C THR A 149 0.19 -17.46 -6.78
N PRO A 150 -1.12 -17.63 -6.51
CA PRO A 150 -1.80 -16.95 -5.40
C PRO A 150 -1.08 -17.08 -4.06
N GLY A 151 -0.69 -18.30 -3.67
CA GLY A 151 -0.01 -18.57 -2.39
C GLY A 151 1.36 -17.94 -2.21
N ALA A 152 2.00 -17.46 -3.30
CA ALA A 152 3.27 -16.75 -3.28
C ALA A 152 3.11 -15.24 -3.10
N VAL A 153 1.89 -14.71 -3.14
CA VAL A 153 1.61 -13.28 -2.95
C VAL A 153 0.89 -13.08 -1.63
N THR A 154 1.40 -12.16 -0.81
CA THR A 154 0.71 -11.69 0.39
C THR A 154 0.50 -10.19 0.36
N LEU A 155 -0.40 -9.71 1.20
CA LEU A 155 -0.75 -8.30 1.31
C LEU A 155 -0.47 -7.81 2.72
N CYS A 156 -0.02 -6.58 2.78
CA CYS A 156 0.11 -5.80 3.97
C CYS A 156 -0.80 -4.58 3.87
N SER A 157 -1.52 -4.25 4.95
CA SER A 157 -2.13 -2.93 5.08
C SER A 157 -1.01 -1.88 5.23
N PRO A 158 -0.86 -0.93 4.28
CA PRO A 158 0.13 0.13 4.43
C PRO A 158 -0.43 1.21 5.36
N ASP A 159 -0.38 0.99 6.66
CA ASP A 159 -0.87 1.97 7.64
C ASP A 159 0.01 3.23 7.73
N PRO A 160 1.37 3.17 7.63
CA PRO A 160 2.20 4.36 7.79
C PRO A 160 1.83 5.46 6.79
N GLN A 161 1.74 6.71 7.26
CA GLN A 161 1.58 7.86 6.38
C GLN A 161 2.93 8.50 6.12
N ALA A 162 3.39 8.43 4.88
CA ALA A 162 4.65 9.02 4.44
C ALA A 162 4.46 9.80 3.15
N TYR A 163 5.24 10.86 2.98
CA TYR A 163 5.19 11.74 1.81
C TYR A 163 6.57 12.28 1.47
N ARG A 164 6.78 12.60 0.19
CA ARG A 164 7.95 13.36 -0.25
C ARG A 164 7.70 14.84 0.01
N VAL A 165 8.74 15.52 0.46
CA VAL A 165 8.74 16.98 0.60
C VAL A 165 9.16 17.57 -0.76
N PRO A 166 8.36 18.46 -1.38
CA PRO A 166 8.66 18.98 -2.73
C PRO A 166 10.04 19.64 -2.88
N GLU A 167 10.51 20.27 -1.82
CA GLU A 167 11.78 21.00 -1.77
C GLU A 167 13.00 20.07 -1.62
N ASP A 168 12.78 18.81 -1.22
CA ASP A 168 13.83 17.81 -1.05
C ASP A 168 14.00 16.93 -2.31
N GLY A 169 15.10 16.18 -2.38
CA GLY A 169 15.35 15.22 -3.46
C GLY A 169 14.36 14.05 -3.49
N ALA A 170 14.23 13.40 -4.65
CA ALA A 170 13.35 12.22 -4.82
C ALA A 170 13.74 11.00 -3.96
N ASN A 171 14.90 11.05 -3.31
CA ASN A 171 15.42 10.07 -2.36
C ASN A 171 15.08 10.39 -0.89
N THR A 172 14.35 11.47 -0.62
CA THR A 172 13.92 11.86 0.73
C THR A 172 12.46 11.54 0.99
N LEU A 173 12.15 10.98 2.15
CA LEU A 173 10.78 10.64 2.58
C LEU A 173 10.53 11.07 4.02
N HIS A 174 9.42 11.76 4.27
CA HIS A 174 8.97 12.16 5.60
C HIS A 174 7.86 11.25 6.11
N VAL A 175 7.98 10.72 7.33
CA VAL A 175 6.94 9.92 7.98
C VAL A 175 6.10 10.80 8.89
N GLY A 176 4.89 11.12 8.45
CA GLY A 176 3.94 11.93 9.22
C GLY A 176 3.23 11.14 10.34
N LEU A 177 2.87 9.88 10.07
CA LEU A 177 2.23 9.00 11.04
C LEU A 177 2.94 7.64 11.06
N PRO A 178 3.72 7.33 12.11
CA PRO A 178 4.56 6.14 12.15
C PRO A 178 3.84 4.93 12.73
N THR A 179 2.83 4.42 12.01
CA THR A 179 2.12 3.17 12.34
C THR A 179 2.81 1.95 11.75
N ASN A 180 2.28 0.73 11.96
CA ASN A 180 2.93 -0.51 11.53
C ASN A 180 2.37 -1.03 10.21
N PHE A 181 3.23 -1.68 9.43
CA PHE A 181 2.84 -2.58 8.36
C PHE A 181 2.19 -3.82 8.97
N LYS A 182 0.96 -4.15 8.56
CA LYS A 182 0.24 -5.35 9.02
C LYS A 182 0.06 -6.33 7.87
N ALA A 183 0.87 -7.38 7.84
CA ALA A 183 0.90 -8.38 6.80
C ALA A 183 0.05 -9.61 7.15
N ALA A 184 -0.65 -10.14 6.15
CA ALA A 184 -1.15 -11.51 6.15
C ALA A 184 0.00 -12.49 5.86
N PRO A 185 -0.12 -13.78 6.20
CA PRO A 185 0.90 -14.75 5.88
C PRO A 185 0.82 -15.15 4.39
N PHE A 186 1.92 -15.64 3.86
CA PHE A 186 1.93 -16.45 2.64
C PHE A 186 1.24 -17.81 2.88
N GLU A 187 1.01 -18.58 1.82
CA GLU A 187 0.49 -19.94 1.95
C GLU A 187 1.57 -20.93 2.41
N GLY A 188 2.79 -20.79 1.89
CA GLY A 188 3.92 -21.69 2.19
C GLY A 188 4.74 -21.27 3.42
N ASP A 189 5.11 -22.25 4.24
CA ASP A 189 5.92 -22.05 5.45
C ASP A 189 7.31 -21.48 5.16
N GLU A 190 7.94 -21.85 4.04
CA GLU A 190 9.24 -21.32 3.64
C GLU A 190 9.19 -19.80 3.37
N HIS A 191 8.13 -19.33 2.72
CA HIS A 191 7.89 -17.90 2.49
C HIS A 191 7.57 -17.18 3.80
N ASN A 192 6.75 -17.81 4.66
CA ASN A 192 6.43 -17.26 5.97
C ASN A 192 7.65 -17.17 6.89
N LYS A 193 8.61 -18.10 6.76
CA LYS A 193 9.87 -18.02 7.51
C LYS A 193 10.61 -16.72 7.20
N ILE A 194 10.78 -16.37 5.92
CA ILE A 194 11.42 -15.10 5.52
C ILE A 194 10.65 -13.92 6.13
N LEU A 195 9.32 -13.90 5.98
CA LEU A 195 8.49 -12.80 6.46
C LEU A 195 8.57 -12.62 7.99
N ARG A 196 8.58 -13.72 8.76
CA ARG A 196 8.66 -13.73 10.23
C ARG A 196 10.06 -13.39 10.74
N ASP A 197 11.11 -13.84 10.04
CA ASP A 197 12.48 -13.43 10.35
C ASP A 197 12.62 -11.91 10.18
N LEU A 198 12.13 -11.35 9.06
CA LEU A 198 12.13 -9.89 8.82
C LEU A 198 11.30 -9.12 9.86
N GLU A 199 10.14 -9.65 10.27
CA GLU A 199 9.35 -9.09 11.38
C GLU A 199 10.18 -9.00 12.67
N ALA A 200 10.83 -10.09 13.07
CA ALA A 200 11.60 -10.17 14.30
C ALA A 200 12.83 -9.24 14.26
N GLU A 201 13.54 -9.20 13.14
CA GLU A 201 14.73 -8.38 12.96
C GLU A 201 14.38 -6.87 12.95
N ILE A 202 13.31 -6.47 12.26
CA ILE A 202 12.79 -5.08 12.33
C ILE A 202 12.32 -4.73 13.74
N ASP A 203 11.71 -5.68 14.46
CA ASP A 203 11.27 -5.46 15.83
C ASP A 203 12.44 -5.20 16.79
N ALA A 204 13.55 -5.90 16.60
CA ALA A 204 14.76 -5.81 17.41
C ALA A 204 15.55 -4.50 17.22
N VAL A 205 15.34 -3.77 16.13
CA VAL A 205 16.07 -2.51 15.83
C VAL A 205 15.94 -1.50 16.98
N ARG A 206 17.09 -0.97 17.43
CA ARG A 206 17.19 0.14 18.38
C ARG A 206 18.16 1.20 17.87
N VAL A 207 17.89 2.47 18.16
CA VAL A 207 18.77 3.62 17.89
C VAL A 207 18.95 4.40 19.19
N ASP A 208 20.20 4.56 19.63
CA ASP A 208 20.53 5.15 20.94
C ASP A 208 19.76 4.50 22.11
N GLY A 209 19.56 3.18 22.03
CA GLY A 209 18.77 2.42 23.00
C GLY A 209 17.25 2.59 22.89
N GLN A 210 16.75 3.44 21.99
CA GLN A 210 15.32 3.68 21.78
C GLN A 210 14.73 2.77 20.71
N ASP A 211 13.44 2.44 20.85
CA ASP A 211 12.67 1.74 19.82
C ASP A 211 12.41 2.66 18.61
N VAL A 212 12.61 2.12 17.40
CA VAL A 212 12.31 2.84 16.16
C VAL A 212 10.92 2.44 15.66
N PRO A 213 9.97 3.38 15.53
CA PRO A 213 8.61 3.07 15.13
C PRO A 213 8.54 2.65 13.65
N VAL A 214 7.33 2.29 13.20
CA VAL A 214 7.07 1.57 11.95
C VAL A 214 7.67 0.18 11.97
N LYS A 215 6.86 -0.80 12.38
CA LYS A 215 7.22 -2.23 12.43
C LYS A 215 6.53 -2.99 11.30
N LEU A 216 7.10 -4.13 10.93
CA LEU A 216 6.39 -5.18 10.23
C LEU A 216 5.73 -6.09 11.27
N ARG A 217 4.43 -6.34 11.10
CA ARG A 217 3.64 -7.19 12.00
C ARG A 217 2.89 -8.21 11.17
N VAL A 218 3.12 -9.49 11.42
CA VAL A 218 2.49 -10.58 10.68
C VAL A 218 1.39 -11.18 11.54
N PHE A 219 0.18 -11.22 11.00
CA PHE A 219 -1.01 -11.74 11.67
C PHE A 219 -1.48 -12.98 10.93
N ASP A 220 -1.93 -14.00 11.66
CA ASP A 220 -2.39 -15.26 11.07
C ASP A 220 -3.83 -15.15 10.53
N SER A 221 -4.05 -14.19 9.62
CA SER A 221 -5.34 -13.94 8.98
C SER A 221 -5.15 -13.25 7.63
N LEU A 222 -5.84 -13.77 6.60
CA LEU A 222 -5.89 -13.16 5.25
C LEU A 222 -6.70 -11.86 5.22
N PHE A 223 -7.45 -11.56 6.28
CA PHE A 223 -8.37 -10.43 6.29
C PHE A 223 -7.84 -9.21 7.01
N VAL A 224 -6.72 -9.34 7.74
CA VAL A 224 -6.07 -8.21 8.43
C VAL A 224 -5.81 -7.02 7.49
N PRO A 225 -5.35 -7.22 6.24
CA PRO A 225 -5.16 -6.09 5.33
C PRO A 225 -6.45 -5.36 4.92
N PHE A 226 -7.60 -6.04 4.97
CA PHE A 226 -8.89 -5.48 4.55
C PHE A 226 -9.49 -4.54 5.59
N ALA A 227 -9.00 -4.55 6.83
CA ALA A 227 -9.45 -3.65 7.89
C ALA A 227 -9.34 -2.16 7.51
N LYS A 228 -8.46 -1.81 6.57
CA LYS A 228 -8.29 -0.44 6.08
C LYS A 228 -9.38 0.00 5.09
N TRP A 229 -10.08 -0.93 4.44
CA TRP A 229 -11.07 -0.59 3.40
C TRP A 229 -12.20 0.31 3.93
N SER A 230 -12.65 0.08 5.16
CA SER A 230 -13.69 0.93 5.79
C SER A 230 -13.23 2.38 5.90
N MET A 231 -11.97 2.61 6.30
CA MET A 231 -11.38 3.96 6.35
C MET A 231 -11.23 4.57 4.95
N LEU A 232 -10.84 3.77 3.94
CA LEU A 232 -10.66 4.25 2.57
C LEU A 232 -11.98 4.71 1.95
N LEU A 233 -13.06 3.93 2.09
CA LEU A 233 -14.36 4.28 1.51
C LEU A 233 -15.07 5.38 2.30
N THR A 234 -15.00 5.34 3.64
CA THR A 234 -15.64 6.37 4.49
C THR A 234 -14.98 7.74 4.35
N GLY A 235 -13.65 7.79 4.22
CA GLY A 235 -12.89 9.03 4.12
C GLY A 235 -12.26 9.26 2.75
N ASN A 236 -11.30 8.43 2.36
CA ASN A 236 -10.40 8.73 1.25
C ASN A 236 -11.11 8.93 -0.09
N TYR A 237 -11.99 8.02 -0.49
CA TYR A 237 -12.71 8.14 -1.77
C TYR A 237 -13.83 9.17 -1.70
N ARG A 238 -14.39 9.41 -0.51
CA ARG A 238 -15.34 10.52 -0.27
C ARG A 238 -14.67 11.90 -0.27
N CYS A 239 -13.34 11.98 -0.36
CA CYS A 239 -12.65 13.25 -0.62
C CYS A 239 -12.84 13.72 -2.07
N VAL A 240 -13.17 12.82 -2.99
CA VAL A 240 -13.42 13.16 -4.40
C VAL A 240 -14.84 13.73 -4.50
N LEU A 241 -14.95 14.96 -5.00
CA LEU A 241 -16.23 15.62 -5.24
C LEU A 241 -16.49 15.69 -6.75
N PRO A 242 -17.72 15.98 -7.20
CA PRO A 242 -17.98 16.29 -8.60
C PRO A 242 -17.07 17.41 -9.13
N GLU A 243 -16.74 18.39 -8.28
CA GLU A 243 -15.78 19.46 -8.55
C GLU A 243 -14.82 19.60 -7.37
N GLY A 244 -13.51 19.51 -7.65
CA GLY A 244 -12.44 19.60 -6.66
C GLY A 244 -12.37 18.44 -5.66
N ALA A 245 -11.69 18.66 -4.54
CA ALA A 245 -11.57 17.71 -3.45
C ALA A 245 -11.74 18.40 -2.09
N ARG A 246 -12.05 17.58 -1.08
CA ARG A 246 -12.11 18.00 0.32
C ARG A 246 -11.11 17.23 1.21
N PRO A 247 -10.70 17.79 2.35
CA PRO A 247 -9.98 17.06 3.39
C PRO A 247 -10.70 15.79 3.87
N ILE A 248 -9.94 14.79 4.32
CA ILE A 248 -10.50 13.56 4.89
C ILE A 248 -11.35 13.87 6.14
N LYS A 249 -10.91 14.82 6.98
CA LYS A 249 -11.69 15.29 8.13
C LYS A 249 -13.10 15.71 7.71
N GLU A 250 -13.22 16.50 6.66
CA GLU A 250 -14.51 17.00 6.17
C GLU A 250 -15.35 15.88 5.54
N ALA A 251 -14.73 14.93 4.84
CA ALA A 251 -15.42 13.74 4.35
C ALA A 251 -16.03 12.93 5.50
N VAL A 252 -15.29 12.72 6.59
CA VAL A 252 -15.74 11.92 7.74
C VAL A 252 -16.76 12.67 8.60
N HIS A 253 -16.50 13.93 8.95
CA HIS A 253 -17.29 14.68 9.93
C HIS A 253 -18.40 15.54 9.32
N GLY A 254 -18.38 15.81 8.01
CA GLY A 254 -19.42 16.61 7.34
C GLY A 254 -20.80 15.95 7.37
N ASP A 255 -20.84 14.61 7.38
CA ASP A 255 -22.02 13.81 7.69
C ASP A 255 -21.55 12.53 8.40
N ILE A 256 -21.55 12.60 9.73
CA ILE A 256 -21.01 11.54 10.58
C ILE A 256 -21.88 10.27 10.56
N GLU A 257 -23.19 10.42 10.34
CA GLU A 257 -24.11 9.29 10.28
C GLU A 257 -23.93 8.52 8.97
N LEU A 258 -23.81 9.22 7.84
CA LEU A 258 -23.41 8.61 6.58
C LEU A 258 -22.06 7.92 6.71
N SER A 259 -21.08 8.58 7.34
CA SER A 259 -19.76 7.99 7.57
C SER A 259 -19.83 6.69 8.36
N ARG A 260 -20.65 6.64 9.41
CA ARG A 260 -20.88 5.42 10.20
C ARG A 260 -21.53 4.32 9.36
N ARG A 261 -22.56 4.65 8.57
CA ARG A 261 -23.25 3.68 7.70
C ARG A 261 -22.29 3.05 6.69
N ILE A 262 -21.48 3.86 6.00
CA ILE A 262 -20.47 3.36 5.04
C ILE A 262 -19.42 2.51 5.75
N TYR A 263 -18.95 2.96 6.91
CA TYR A 263 -17.91 2.25 7.65
C TYR A 263 -18.38 0.85 8.07
N GLU A 264 -19.59 0.76 8.64
CA GLU A 264 -20.17 -0.53 9.04
C GLU A 264 -20.57 -1.40 7.85
N LEU A 265 -21.02 -0.80 6.74
CA LEU A 265 -21.29 -1.53 5.50
C LEU A 265 -20.03 -2.25 4.98
N VAL A 266 -18.89 -1.56 4.96
CA VAL A 266 -17.62 -2.16 4.53
C VAL A 266 -17.15 -3.23 5.52
N ASN A 267 -17.33 -3.01 6.83
CA ASN A 267 -17.05 -4.05 7.83
C ASN A 267 -17.92 -5.29 7.64
N GLU A 268 -19.20 -5.13 7.28
CA GLU A 268 -20.10 -6.24 6.96
C GLU A 268 -19.59 -7.02 5.75
N ILE A 269 -19.23 -6.33 4.67
CA ILE A 269 -18.66 -6.94 3.45
C ILE A 269 -17.43 -7.78 3.80
N VAL A 270 -16.48 -7.21 4.53
CA VAL A 270 -15.22 -7.88 4.91
C VAL A 270 -15.48 -9.09 5.82
N SER A 271 -16.45 -9.04 6.72
CA SER A 271 -16.81 -10.22 7.51
C SER A 271 -17.57 -11.29 6.74
N ARG A 272 -18.37 -10.94 5.73
CA ARG A 272 -18.96 -11.94 4.84
C ARG A 272 -17.90 -12.69 4.01
N LEU A 273 -16.73 -12.09 3.80
CA LEU A 273 -15.58 -12.79 3.19
C LEU A 273 -14.87 -13.75 4.16
N GLY A 274 -15.09 -13.63 5.48
CA GLY A 274 -14.48 -14.50 6.49
C GLY A 274 -13.66 -13.79 7.56
N ALA A 275 -13.60 -12.45 7.56
CA ALA A 275 -12.87 -11.71 8.59
C ALA A 275 -13.52 -11.83 9.98
N ASP A 276 -12.71 -12.10 11.02
CA ASP A 276 -13.17 -12.07 12.41
C ASP A 276 -13.63 -10.64 12.78
N PRO A 277 -14.88 -10.46 13.24
CA PRO A 277 -15.36 -9.16 13.69
C PRO A 277 -14.50 -8.50 14.78
N LYS A 278 -13.72 -9.27 15.55
CA LYS A 278 -12.81 -8.77 16.58
C LYS A 278 -11.59 -8.04 16.01
N ASP A 279 -11.22 -8.30 14.77
CA ASP A 279 -10.09 -7.63 14.09
C ASP A 279 -10.46 -6.24 13.57
N ARG A 280 -11.75 -5.87 13.67
CA ARG A 280 -12.26 -4.58 13.20
C ARG A 280 -11.78 -3.44 14.11
N VAL A 281 -11.48 -2.30 13.48
CA VAL A 281 -11.28 -1.05 14.20
C VAL A 281 -12.65 -0.39 14.40
N PRO A 282 -13.07 -0.07 15.64
CA PRO A 282 -14.33 0.65 15.88
C PRO A 282 -14.39 1.98 15.13
N PHE A 283 -15.57 2.32 14.60
CA PHE A 283 -15.79 3.58 13.88
C PHE A 283 -15.36 4.80 14.71
N GLU A 284 -15.64 4.81 16.01
CA GLU A 284 -15.31 5.93 16.90
C GLU A 284 -13.80 6.18 16.97
N LYS A 285 -12.98 5.11 16.91
CA LYS A 285 -11.52 5.26 16.86
C LYS A 285 -11.09 5.91 15.55
N TYR A 286 -11.67 5.49 14.43
CA TYR A 286 -11.39 6.10 13.13
C TYR A 286 -11.87 7.56 13.06
N ALA A 287 -13.11 7.85 13.47
CA ALA A 287 -13.67 9.19 13.50
C ALA A 287 -12.82 10.13 14.37
N ASN A 288 -12.36 9.68 15.54
CA ASN A 288 -11.46 10.49 16.36
C ASN A 288 -10.12 10.76 15.66
N ALA A 289 -9.52 9.76 15.02
CA ALA A 289 -8.29 9.92 14.25
C ALA A 289 -8.47 10.87 13.04
N ALA A 290 -9.64 10.86 12.41
CA ALA A 290 -9.95 11.67 11.24
C ALA A 290 -9.89 13.19 11.51
N ASN A 291 -10.05 13.63 12.76
CA ASN A 291 -9.86 15.04 13.14
C ASN A 291 -8.49 15.61 12.76
N GLY A 292 -7.45 14.77 12.74
CA GLY A 292 -6.09 15.16 12.34
C GLY A 292 -5.82 15.11 10.84
N LEU A 293 -6.76 14.62 10.02
CA LEU A 293 -6.56 14.38 8.59
C LEU A 293 -7.02 15.58 7.76
N LEU A 294 -6.22 16.64 7.81
CA LEU A 294 -6.54 17.97 7.23
C LEU A 294 -6.28 18.12 5.73
N LYS A 295 -5.71 17.09 5.09
CA LYS A 295 -5.43 17.10 3.64
C LYS A 295 -6.40 16.17 2.90
N PRO A 296 -6.71 16.44 1.62
CA PRO A 296 -7.39 15.46 0.79
C PRO A 296 -6.56 14.19 0.62
N SER A 297 -7.24 13.07 0.37
CA SER A 297 -6.60 11.77 0.15
C SER A 297 -5.65 11.79 -1.06
N SER A 298 -4.74 10.82 -1.14
CA SER A 298 -3.84 10.67 -2.29
C SER A 298 -4.62 10.50 -3.61
N ALA A 299 -5.70 9.71 -3.60
CA ALA A 299 -6.56 9.51 -4.77
C ALA A 299 -7.23 10.82 -5.20
N ALA A 300 -7.80 11.58 -4.26
CA ALA A 300 -8.46 12.84 -4.58
C ALA A 300 -7.48 13.91 -5.10
N ARG A 301 -6.29 14.03 -4.48
CA ARG A 301 -5.23 14.93 -4.98
C ARG A 301 -4.74 14.53 -6.36
N ALA A 302 -4.61 13.24 -6.65
CA ALA A 302 -4.20 12.76 -7.96
C ALA A 302 -5.25 13.12 -9.03
N ILE A 303 -6.53 12.87 -8.74
CA ILE A 303 -7.65 13.21 -9.63
C ILE A 303 -7.75 14.71 -9.85
N ASP A 304 -7.66 15.53 -8.80
CA ASP A 304 -7.62 17.00 -8.94
C ASP A 304 -6.41 17.49 -9.74
N GLY A 305 -5.29 16.75 -9.68
CA GLY A 305 -4.10 17.01 -10.48
C GLY A 305 -4.14 16.47 -11.92
N GLY A 306 -5.31 16.03 -12.41
CA GLY A 306 -5.48 15.55 -13.79
C GLY A 306 -5.16 14.07 -14.01
N ALA A 307 -4.98 13.26 -12.96
CA ALA A 307 -4.73 11.84 -13.14
C ALA A 307 -5.92 11.16 -13.82
N GLN A 308 -5.66 10.47 -14.92
CA GLN A 308 -6.66 9.70 -15.67
C GLN A 308 -6.93 8.31 -15.07
N ARG A 309 -6.04 7.86 -14.18
CA ARG A 309 -6.11 6.55 -13.53
C ARG A 309 -5.62 6.66 -12.10
N VAL A 310 -6.32 5.98 -11.19
CA VAL A 310 -5.96 5.82 -9.78
C VAL A 310 -6.31 4.40 -9.35
N GLU A 311 -5.83 3.98 -8.18
CA GLU A 311 -6.28 2.74 -7.55
C GLU A 311 -7.80 2.81 -7.30
N ARG A 312 -8.54 1.74 -7.63
CA ARG A 312 -10.00 1.71 -7.55
C ARG A 312 -10.52 0.77 -6.46
N VAL A 313 -10.03 0.94 -5.23
CA VAL A 313 -10.52 0.18 -4.07
C VAL A 313 -12.02 0.45 -3.81
N ASP A 314 -12.52 1.65 -4.15
CA ASP A 314 -13.95 1.98 -4.17
C ASP A 314 -14.75 1.00 -5.05
N MET A 315 -14.27 0.77 -6.27
CA MET A 315 -14.92 -0.12 -7.23
C MET A 315 -14.72 -1.58 -6.83
N LEU A 316 -13.53 -1.95 -6.37
CA LEU A 316 -13.23 -3.30 -5.89
C LEU A 316 -14.19 -3.73 -4.80
N VAL A 317 -14.32 -2.92 -3.73
CA VAL A 317 -15.19 -3.26 -2.60
C VAL A 317 -16.66 -3.28 -3.01
N THR A 318 -17.08 -2.41 -3.92
CA THR A 318 -18.43 -2.41 -4.48
C THR A 318 -18.72 -3.70 -5.25
N LEU A 319 -17.81 -4.16 -6.11
CA LEU A 319 -17.96 -5.42 -6.86
C LEU A 319 -17.94 -6.65 -5.94
N ILE A 320 -17.16 -6.60 -4.85
CA ILE A 320 -17.17 -7.64 -3.82
C ILE A 320 -18.52 -7.68 -3.10
N ALA A 321 -19.07 -6.52 -2.72
CA ALA A 321 -20.36 -6.41 -2.03
C ALA A 321 -21.50 -7.07 -2.82
N GLU A 322 -21.52 -6.89 -4.14
CA GLU A 322 -22.47 -7.57 -5.03
C GLU A 322 -22.35 -9.09 -4.99
N GLN A 323 -21.13 -9.64 -4.88
CA GLN A 323 -20.90 -11.08 -4.79
C GLN A 323 -21.35 -11.66 -3.46
N VAL A 324 -21.20 -10.91 -2.36
CA VAL A 324 -21.59 -11.36 -1.00
C VAL A 324 -23.02 -10.96 -0.62
N GLY A 325 -23.81 -10.43 -1.57
CA GLY A 325 -25.23 -10.09 -1.38
C GLY A 325 -25.46 -8.94 -0.40
N VAL A 326 -24.58 -7.93 -0.42
CA VAL A 326 -24.70 -6.69 0.36
C VAL A 326 -25.12 -5.54 -0.56
N SER A 327 -26.09 -4.74 -0.12
CA SER A 327 -26.53 -3.57 -0.90
C SER A 327 -25.41 -2.55 -1.06
N VAL A 328 -25.19 -2.08 -2.29
CA VAL A 328 -24.15 -1.10 -2.64
C VAL A 328 -24.64 0.35 -2.67
N SER A 329 -25.89 0.62 -2.28
CA SER A 329 -26.51 1.95 -2.45
C SER A 329 -25.71 3.11 -1.87
N GLU A 330 -25.05 2.90 -0.72
CA GLU A 330 -24.22 3.92 -0.06
C GLU A 330 -22.82 4.06 -0.71
N LEU A 331 -22.41 3.10 -1.55
CA LEU A 331 -21.10 3.08 -2.24
C LEU A 331 -21.21 3.55 -3.70
N SER A 332 -22.35 3.32 -4.36
CA SER A 332 -22.53 3.61 -5.80
C SER A 332 -22.18 5.05 -6.15
N GLY A 333 -22.65 6.02 -5.36
CA GLY A 333 -22.35 7.44 -5.61
C GLY A 333 -20.87 7.80 -5.52
N ILE A 334 -20.09 7.07 -4.72
CA ILE A 334 -18.63 7.23 -4.64
C ILE A 334 -18.00 6.78 -5.96
N VAL A 335 -18.33 5.56 -6.41
CA VAL A 335 -17.81 4.96 -7.64
C VAL A 335 -18.18 5.79 -8.87
N GLU A 336 -19.42 6.26 -8.94
CA GLU A 336 -19.91 7.15 -10.01
C GLU A 336 -19.13 8.46 -10.07
N THR A 337 -18.92 9.11 -8.92
CA THR A 337 -18.16 10.37 -8.84
C THR A 337 -16.72 10.16 -9.31
N VAL A 338 -16.05 9.10 -8.83
CA VAL A 338 -14.66 8.79 -9.24
C VAL A 338 -14.59 8.49 -10.74
N ASN A 339 -15.50 7.67 -11.28
CA ASN A 339 -15.58 7.38 -12.71
C ASN A 339 -15.77 8.66 -13.55
N ALA A 340 -16.69 9.53 -13.16
CA ALA A 340 -16.96 10.78 -13.87
C ALA A 340 -15.73 11.70 -13.90
N ARG A 341 -15.03 11.84 -12.77
CA ARG A 341 -13.82 12.66 -12.67
C ARG A 341 -12.65 12.11 -13.49
N LEU A 342 -12.40 10.80 -13.45
CA LEU A 342 -11.36 10.18 -14.27
C LEU A 342 -11.66 10.32 -15.77
N LYS A 343 -12.94 10.19 -16.16
CA LYS A 343 -13.37 10.40 -17.55
C LYS A 343 -13.18 11.85 -17.98
N ALA A 344 -13.50 12.83 -17.13
CA ALA A 344 -13.26 14.25 -17.43
C ALA A 344 -11.77 14.52 -17.68
N ASN A 345 -10.89 14.06 -16.78
CA ASN A 345 -9.44 14.17 -16.95
C ASN A 345 -8.94 13.48 -18.24
N ALA A 346 -9.55 12.37 -18.66
CA ALA A 346 -9.19 11.71 -19.91
C ALA A 346 -9.54 12.55 -21.13
N LEU A 347 -10.67 13.25 -21.12
CA LEU A 347 -11.15 14.09 -22.23
C LEU A 347 -10.39 15.42 -22.36
N GLU A 348 -9.92 16.00 -21.27
CA GLU A 348 -9.12 17.24 -21.30
C GLU A 348 -7.71 17.05 -21.90
N HIS A 349 -7.26 15.80 -22.00
CA HIS A 349 -5.92 15.42 -22.46
C HIS A 349 -5.93 14.70 -23.83
N THR A 350 -7.09 14.62 -24.48
CA THR A 350 -7.25 14.15 -25.88
C THR A 350 -7.43 15.33 -26.83
#